data_AF-A0A931YQ15-F1
#
_entry.id   AF-A0A931YQ15-F1
#
_cell.length_a   1.000
_cell.length_b   1.000
_cell.length_c   1.000
_cell.angle_alpha   90.00
_cell.angle_beta   90.00
_cell.angle_gamma   90.00
#
_symmetry.space_group_name_H-M   'P 1'
#
loop_
_entity.id
_entity.type
_entity.pdbx_description
1 polymer ?
#
loop_
_entity_poly.entity_id
_entity_poly.type
_entity_poly.pdbx_seq_one_letter_code
_entity_poly.pdbx_strand_id
1 'polypeptide(L)'
;MLKGRPALCFLGGVIISVSAFTLSLQKQVIGAEYTGNSGCKCHMGKGCFEGEEYKERLHSNTWEKRLKGTPDAENPDCLKCHATAYGEKIAEVGKKYLPNVQCEACHGAGSEQKKLKENYEGKGKDAFKELLKKDPLMARKVQYDAGLIVAGINGYATVKEQCLICHWESKDDKNKCPKTDKVMDYKDAFKKDDHRDNDEIDDVIKKMSAEDKKKWAALLPKDPILSTPLKPKKKE
;
A
#
# COMPACT_ATOMS: atom_id res chain seq x y z
N MET A 1 26.84 -21.68 73.99
CA MET A 1 25.58 -21.42 73.24
C MET A 1 25.95 -20.73 71.94
N LEU A 2 25.66 -21.32 70.78
CA LEU A 2 25.31 -20.70 69.49
C LEU A 2 25.47 -21.77 68.39
N LYS A 3 24.33 -22.33 67.99
CA LYS A 3 24.18 -23.32 66.90
C LYS A 3 24.39 -22.59 65.55
N GLY A 4 25.34 -23.06 64.75
CA GLY A 4 25.48 -22.66 63.35
C GLY A 4 24.38 -23.30 62.49
N ARG A 5 23.67 -22.50 61.69
CA ARG A 5 22.73 -22.96 60.67
C ARG A 5 23.48 -23.13 59.34
N PRO A 6 23.20 -24.17 58.52
CA PRO A 6 23.81 -24.28 57.21
C PRO A 6 23.13 -23.34 56.21
N ALA A 7 23.93 -22.71 55.35
CA ALA A 7 23.49 -21.90 54.23
C ALA A 7 22.85 -22.79 53.14
N LEU A 8 21.62 -22.49 52.77
CA LEU A 8 20.89 -23.15 51.69
C LEU A 8 21.13 -22.36 50.40
N CYS A 9 21.91 -22.92 49.48
CA CYS A 9 22.11 -22.38 48.14
C CYS A 9 20.81 -22.54 47.31
N PHE A 10 20.04 -21.46 47.15
CA PHE A 10 18.98 -21.39 46.16
C PHE A 10 19.57 -20.92 44.81
N LEU A 11 19.79 -21.86 43.89
CA LEU A 11 19.97 -21.58 42.47
C LEU A 11 18.61 -21.17 41.88
N GLY A 12 18.39 -19.87 41.73
CA GLY A 12 17.23 -19.32 41.02
C GLY A 12 17.36 -19.57 39.52
N GLY A 13 16.66 -20.58 39.02
CA GLY A 13 16.46 -20.78 37.58
C GLY A 13 15.49 -19.74 37.04
N VAL A 14 15.99 -18.84 36.19
CA VAL A 14 15.14 -17.91 35.43
C VAL A 14 14.46 -18.71 34.32
N ILE A 15 13.18 -19.02 34.48
CA ILE A 15 12.34 -19.52 33.40
C ILE A 15 12.01 -18.33 32.50
N ILE A 16 12.78 -18.15 31.43
CA ILE A 16 12.42 -17.22 30.35
C ILE A 16 11.28 -17.90 29.58
N SER A 17 10.05 -17.56 29.94
CA SER A 17 8.87 -17.89 29.13
C SER A 17 8.99 -17.14 27.80
N VAL A 18 9.53 -17.80 26.79
CA VAL A 18 9.51 -17.33 25.40
C VAL A 18 8.08 -17.47 24.91
N SER A 19 7.25 -16.49 25.24
CA SER A 19 5.98 -16.27 24.57
C SER A 19 6.30 -16.00 23.11
N ALA A 20 6.08 -17.02 22.25
CA ALA A 20 6.23 -16.91 20.82
C ALA A 20 5.20 -15.91 20.28
N PHE A 21 5.53 -14.63 20.38
CA PHE A 21 4.88 -13.58 19.61
C PHE A 21 5.26 -13.87 18.16
N THR A 22 4.36 -14.52 17.43
CA THR A 22 4.45 -14.61 15.97
C THR A 22 4.24 -13.21 15.43
N LEU A 23 5.28 -12.38 15.48
CA LEU A 23 5.38 -11.19 14.66
C LEU A 23 5.33 -11.71 13.22
N SER A 24 4.18 -11.57 12.56
CA SER A 24 4.11 -11.65 11.10
C SER A 24 5.03 -10.56 10.57
N LEU A 25 6.29 -10.93 10.35
CA LEU A 25 7.25 -10.12 9.64
C LEU A 25 6.69 -10.01 8.22
N GLN A 26 5.99 -8.91 7.93
CA GLN A 26 5.75 -8.52 6.55
C GLN A 26 7.13 -8.41 5.93
N LYS A 27 7.42 -9.33 5.02
CA LYS A 27 8.70 -9.44 4.33
C LYS A 27 8.80 -8.22 3.43
N GLN A 28 9.27 -7.09 3.98
CA GLN A 28 9.60 -5.93 3.18
C GLN A 28 10.65 -6.40 2.19
N VAL A 29 10.28 -6.43 0.90
CA VAL A 29 11.14 -6.99 -0.13
C VAL A 29 12.33 -6.05 -0.28
N ILE A 30 13.43 -6.42 0.37
CA ILE A 30 14.68 -5.66 0.35
C ILE A 30 15.09 -5.51 -1.13
N GLY A 31 15.06 -4.27 -1.63
CA GLY A 31 15.48 -3.96 -2.99
C GLY A 31 14.36 -3.84 -4.03
N ALA A 32 13.08 -3.75 -3.64
CA ALA A 32 12.04 -3.31 -4.57
C ALA A 32 12.29 -1.87 -5.07
N GLU A 33 11.98 -1.63 -6.33
CA GLU A 33 12.24 -0.37 -7.03
C GLU A 33 10.94 0.23 -7.56
N TYR A 34 10.87 1.56 -7.52
CA TYR A 34 9.77 2.31 -8.11
C TYR A 34 9.90 2.31 -9.63
N THR A 35 8.82 1.94 -10.31
CA THR A 35 8.73 1.82 -11.78
C THR A 35 7.84 2.90 -12.41
N GLY A 36 7.17 3.68 -11.56
CA GLY A 36 6.14 4.65 -11.88
C GLY A 36 4.87 4.02 -12.44
N ASN A 37 3.95 4.88 -12.87
CA ASN A 37 2.68 4.48 -13.49
C ASN A 37 2.85 3.56 -14.71
N SER A 38 4.06 3.47 -15.28
CA SER A 38 4.38 2.54 -16.36
C SER A 38 4.20 1.07 -15.97
N GLY A 39 4.43 0.71 -14.70
CA GLY A 39 4.16 -0.62 -14.14
C GLY A 39 2.67 -0.90 -13.89
N CYS A 40 1.85 0.15 -13.88
CA CYS A 40 0.42 0.11 -13.54
C CYS A 40 -0.50 0.25 -14.77
N LYS A 41 0.04 0.14 -15.99
CA LYS A 41 -0.72 0.38 -17.25
C LYS A 41 -2.04 -0.38 -17.36
N CYS A 42 -2.13 -1.58 -16.77
CA CYS A 42 -3.35 -2.37 -16.73
C CYS A 42 -4.53 -1.66 -16.06
N HIS A 43 -4.25 -0.81 -15.06
CA HIS A 43 -5.25 -0.02 -14.33
C HIS A 43 -5.34 1.42 -14.85
N MET A 44 -4.51 1.81 -15.82
CA MET A 44 -4.46 3.17 -16.38
C MET A 44 -5.15 3.29 -17.76
N GLY A 45 -5.60 2.16 -18.30
CA GLY A 45 -6.32 2.06 -19.58
C GLY A 45 -7.68 2.76 -19.56
N LYS A 46 -8.27 2.96 -20.74
CA LYS A 46 -9.63 3.48 -20.86
C LYS A 46 -10.61 2.45 -20.30
N GLY A 47 -11.54 2.88 -19.45
CA GLY A 47 -12.52 2.03 -18.78
C GLY A 47 -11.99 1.36 -17.51
N CYS A 48 -10.73 1.58 -17.12
CA CYS A 48 -10.22 1.18 -15.81
C CYS A 48 -10.52 2.29 -14.81
N PHE A 49 -11.31 1.96 -13.78
CA PHE A 49 -11.84 2.93 -12.85
C PHE A 49 -10.72 3.62 -12.05
N GLU A 50 -9.74 2.88 -11.57
CA GLU A 50 -8.67 3.42 -10.72
C GLU A 50 -7.82 4.44 -11.48
N GLY A 51 -7.51 4.16 -12.75
CA GLY A 51 -6.75 5.07 -13.60
C GLY A 51 -7.52 6.29 -14.06
N GLU A 52 -8.83 6.18 -14.26
CA GLU A 52 -9.70 7.33 -14.56
C GLU A 52 -9.86 8.23 -13.34
N GLU A 53 -10.11 7.65 -12.18
CA GLU A 53 -10.19 8.33 -10.90
C GLU A 53 -8.89 9.08 -10.57
N TYR A 54 -7.74 8.40 -10.69
CA TYR A 54 -6.43 8.99 -10.46
C TYR A 54 -6.18 10.24 -11.32
N LYS A 55 -6.59 10.21 -12.60
CA LYS A 55 -6.42 11.35 -13.53
C LYS A 55 -7.24 12.58 -13.12
N GLU A 56 -8.36 12.39 -12.41
CA GLU A 56 -9.16 13.49 -11.86
C GLU A 56 -8.58 14.06 -10.57
N ARG A 57 -7.71 13.33 -9.87
CA ARG A 57 -7.10 13.79 -8.60
C ARG A 57 -6.01 14.83 -8.83
N LEU A 58 -5.81 15.69 -7.83
CA LEU A 58 -4.69 16.64 -7.84
C LEU A 58 -3.33 15.93 -7.82
N HIS A 59 -3.26 14.73 -7.24
CA HIS A 59 -2.05 13.91 -7.16
C HIS A 59 -1.43 13.67 -8.54
N SER A 60 -2.24 13.37 -9.57
CA SER A 60 -1.78 13.12 -10.93
C SER A 60 -1.29 14.36 -11.69
N ASN A 61 -1.51 15.55 -11.15
CA ASN A 61 -1.22 16.84 -11.79
C ASN A 61 -0.28 17.73 -10.95
N THR A 62 0.32 17.20 -9.88
CA THR A 62 1.16 17.97 -8.96
C THR A 62 2.36 18.63 -9.67
N TRP A 63 2.99 17.94 -10.62
CA TRP A 63 4.09 18.51 -11.40
C TRP A 63 3.66 19.76 -12.16
N GLU A 64 2.65 19.63 -13.03
CA GLU A 64 2.18 20.72 -13.89
C GLU A 64 1.50 21.86 -13.11
N LYS A 65 0.88 21.57 -11.95
CA LYS A 65 0.11 22.56 -11.17
C LYS A 65 0.88 23.20 -10.02
N ARG A 66 2.05 22.68 -9.62
CA ARG A 66 2.79 23.15 -8.42
C ARG A 66 4.29 23.29 -8.64
N LEU A 67 4.93 22.34 -9.31
CA LEU A 67 6.39 22.27 -9.37
C LEU A 67 6.96 22.93 -10.63
N LYS A 68 6.40 22.63 -11.80
CA LYS A 68 6.97 23.05 -13.08
C LYS A 68 7.09 24.57 -13.19
N GLY A 69 8.30 25.04 -13.48
CA GLY A 69 8.59 26.47 -13.64
C GLY A 69 8.71 27.25 -12.33
N THR A 70 8.71 26.57 -11.17
CA THR A 70 8.93 27.21 -9.86
C THR A 70 10.25 26.73 -9.25
N PRO A 71 10.82 27.47 -8.27
CA PRO A 71 11.98 27.01 -7.52
C PRO A 71 11.77 25.69 -6.76
N ASP A 72 10.51 25.29 -6.56
CA ASP A 72 10.17 24.07 -5.81
C ASP A 72 10.42 22.79 -6.60
N ALA A 73 10.58 22.87 -7.92
CA ALA A 73 10.88 21.71 -8.78
C ALA A 73 12.17 20.97 -8.39
N GLU A 74 13.10 21.66 -7.72
CA GLU A 74 14.37 21.09 -7.26
C GLU A 74 14.47 21.08 -5.72
N ASN A 75 13.44 21.52 -5.00
CA ASN A 75 13.46 21.64 -3.55
C ASN A 75 13.13 20.30 -2.87
N PRO A 76 14.06 19.69 -2.10
CA PRO A 76 13.80 18.44 -1.37
C PRO A 76 12.57 18.49 -0.47
N ASP A 77 12.32 19.63 0.20
CA ASP A 77 11.18 19.79 1.11
C ASP A 77 9.83 19.76 0.38
N CYS A 78 9.82 20.06 -0.92
CA CYS A 78 8.64 19.98 -1.76
C CYS A 78 8.53 18.61 -2.46
N LEU A 79 9.64 18.09 -2.96
CA LEU A 79 9.68 16.84 -3.72
C LEU A 79 9.32 15.61 -2.88
N LYS A 80 9.59 15.63 -1.56
CA LYS A 80 9.18 14.54 -0.65
C LYS A 80 7.67 14.27 -0.63
N CYS A 81 6.84 15.27 -0.97
CA CYS A 81 5.37 15.15 -0.99
C CYS A 81 4.74 15.32 -2.37
N HIS A 82 5.40 16.02 -3.30
CA HIS A 82 4.85 16.37 -4.62
C HIS A 82 5.45 15.58 -5.78
N ALA A 83 6.29 14.58 -5.47
CA ALA A 83 6.80 13.60 -6.40
C ALA A 83 6.74 12.21 -5.77
N THR A 84 6.84 11.16 -6.58
CA THR A 84 6.96 9.78 -6.11
C THR A 84 8.41 9.36 -6.05
N ALA A 85 8.75 8.54 -5.06
CA ALA A 85 10.08 7.91 -4.93
C ALA A 85 11.23 8.91 -4.75
N TYR A 86 10.98 10.10 -4.21
CA TYR A 86 12.07 11.02 -3.86
C TYR A 86 12.91 10.42 -2.72
N GLY A 87 14.21 10.20 -2.97
CA GLY A 87 15.11 9.56 -2.01
C GLY A 87 15.03 8.02 -1.98
N GLU A 88 14.20 7.42 -2.84
CA GLU A 88 14.00 5.98 -2.94
C GLU A 88 14.69 5.40 -4.18
N LYS A 89 14.79 4.06 -4.26
CA LYS A 89 15.33 3.38 -5.44
C LYS A 89 14.31 3.39 -6.59
N ILE A 90 14.72 3.93 -7.74
CA ILE A 90 13.92 3.98 -8.96
C ILE A 90 14.58 3.08 -9.99
N ALA A 91 13.79 2.24 -10.67
CA ALA A 91 14.28 1.28 -11.66
C ALA A 91 14.95 1.96 -12.87
N GLU A 92 14.51 3.18 -13.20
CA GLU A 92 15.12 4.00 -14.23
C GLU A 92 16.38 4.71 -13.70
N VAL A 93 17.52 4.36 -14.28
CA VAL A 93 18.84 4.88 -13.89
C VAL A 93 18.90 6.41 -14.01
N GLY A 94 19.45 7.06 -12.99
CA GLY A 94 19.71 8.51 -12.98
C GLY A 94 18.53 9.38 -12.58
N LYS A 95 17.33 8.81 -12.36
CA LYS A 95 16.19 9.55 -11.80
C LYS A 95 16.32 9.72 -10.29
N LYS A 96 16.05 10.94 -9.82
CA LYS A 96 15.98 11.28 -8.39
C LYS A 96 14.57 11.15 -7.80
N TYR A 97 13.57 11.25 -8.66
CA TYR A 97 12.15 11.13 -8.34
C TYR A 97 11.37 10.84 -9.63
N LEU A 98 10.11 10.42 -9.46
CA LEU A 98 9.12 10.29 -10.52
C LEU A 98 8.14 11.48 -10.42
N PRO A 99 7.84 12.16 -11.54
CA PRO A 99 6.99 13.36 -11.49
C PRO A 99 5.55 12.98 -11.13
N ASN A 100 4.90 13.88 -10.40
CA ASN A 100 3.60 13.70 -9.76
C ASN A 100 3.60 12.72 -8.57
N VAL A 101 2.52 12.75 -7.81
CA VAL A 101 2.20 11.72 -6.82
C VAL A 101 1.51 10.58 -7.57
N GLN A 102 2.29 9.59 -7.99
CA GLN A 102 1.90 8.44 -8.81
C GLN A 102 1.29 7.30 -7.99
N CYS A 103 0.80 6.24 -8.66
CA CYS A 103 0.15 5.09 -8.02
C CYS A 103 1.01 4.49 -6.89
N GLU A 104 2.32 4.36 -7.12
CA GLU A 104 3.27 3.77 -6.18
C GLU A 104 3.48 4.61 -4.90
N ALA A 105 3.05 5.88 -4.86
CA ALA A 105 3.05 6.67 -3.63
C ALA A 105 2.05 6.14 -2.58
N CYS A 106 0.99 5.45 -3.02
CA CYS A 106 0.01 4.81 -2.14
C CYS A 106 0.16 3.28 -2.13
N HIS A 107 0.51 2.69 -3.28
CA HIS A 107 0.55 1.23 -3.47
C HIS A 107 1.93 0.61 -3.21
N GLY A 108 2.96 1.41 -2.97
CA GLY A 108 4.35 0.95 -2.82
C GLY A 108 5.04 0.67 -4.16
N ALA A 109 6.33 0.33 -4.08
CA ALA A 109 7.19 0.06 -5.23
C ALA A 109 6.68 -1.13 -6.08
N GLY A 110 6.54 -0.93 -7.39
CA GLY A 110 5.91 -1.88 -8.30
C GLY A 110 6.85 -2.89 -8.98
N SER A 111 8.17 -2.85 -8.74
CA SER A 111 9.13 -3.71 -9.47
C SER A 111 8.83 -5.20 -9.34
N GLU A 112 8.50 -5.67 -8.13
CA GLU A 112 8.25 -7.08 -7.88
C GLU A 112 6.94 -7.54 -8.48
N GLN A 113 5.92 -6.68 -8.44
CA GLN A 113 4.68 -6.92 -9.14
C GLN A 113 4.90 -6.99 -10.66
N LYS A 114 5.73 -6.11 -11.21
CA LYS A 114 6.06 -6.13 -12.64
C LYS A 114 6.73 -7.46 -13.01
N LYS A 115 7.74 -7.90 -12.25
CA LYS A 115 8.41 -9.20 -12.45
C LYS A 115 7.43 -10.37 -12.36
N LEU A 116 6.56 -10.36 -11.35
CA LEU A 116 5.53 -11.39 -11.14
C LEU A 116 4.60 -11.51 -12.34
N LYS A 117 4.13 -10.38 -12.88
CA LYS A 117 3.25 -10.35 -14.06
C LYS A 117 3.96 -10.76 -15.35
N GLU A 118 5.24 -10.45 -15.48
CA GLU A 118 6.03 -10.76 -16.68
C GLU A 118 6.47 -12.23 -16.72
N ASN A 119 6.70 -12.85 -15.56
CA ASN A 119 7.24 -14.19 -15.46
C ASN A 119 6.83 -14.94 -14.18
N TYR A 120 5.52 -15.19 -14.01
CA TYR A 120 5.02 -15.92 -12.86
C TYR A 120 5.58 -17.36 -12.82
N GLU A 121 6.31 -17.69 -11.76
CA GLU A 121 6.96 -19.00 -11.55
C GLU A 121 7.87 -19.46 -12.72
N GLY A 122 8.44 -18.54 -13.50
CA GLY A 122 9.27 -18.90 -14.66
C GLY A 122 8.49 -19.34 -15.89
N LYS A 123 7.15 -19.22 -15.89
CA LYS A 123 6.25 -19.71 -16.95
C LYS A 123 5.77 -18.58 -17.89
N GLY A 124 6.35 -17.39 -17.77
CA GLY A 124 5.99 -16.22 -18.58
C GLY A 124 4.67 -15.54 -18.18
N LYS A 125 4.33 -14.48 -18.91
CA LYS A 125 3.20 -13.59 -18.60
C LYS A 125 1.82 -14.23 -18.65
N ASP A 126 1.66 -15.27 -19.47
CA ASP A 126 0.35 -15.90 -19.66
C ASP A 126 -0.02 -16.80 -18.48
N ALA A 127 0.97 -17.33 -17.76
CA ALA A 127 0.74 -18.09 -16.53
C ALA A 127 0.06 -17.25 -15.45
N PHE A 128 0.45 -15.98 -15.28
CA PHE A 128 -0.23 -15.09 -14.33
C PHE A 128 -1.67 -14.79 -14.75
N LYS A 129 -1.92 -14.56 -16.05
CA LYS A 129 -3.28 -14.34 -16.56
C LYS A 129 -4.16 -15.57 -16.39
N GLU A 130 -3.60 -16.77 -16.57
CA GLU A 130 -4.31 -18.00 -16.31
C GLU A 130 -4.64 -18.16 -14.82
N LEU A 131 -3.70 -17.86 -13.93
CA LEU A 131 -3.94 -17.85 -12.48
C LEU A 131 -5.08 -16.88 -12.15
N LEU A 132 -5.03 -15.67 -12.69
CA LEU A 132 -6.06 -14.65 -12.47
C LEU A 132 -7.45 -15.16 -12.84
N LYS A 133 -7.60 -15.93 -13.92
CA LYS A 133 -8.88 -16.51 -14.34
C LYS A 133 -9.31 -17.74 -13.52
N LYS A 134 -8.36 -18.60 -13.16
CA LYS A 134 -8.62 -19.89 -12.51
C LYS A 134 -8.80 -19.76 -10.99
N ASP A 135 -7.97 -18.93 -10.36
CA ASP A 135 -7.98 -18.68 -8.92
C ASP A 135 -7.65 -17.20 -8.63
N PRO A 136 -8.65 -16.31 -8.76
CA PRO A 136 -8.49 -14.88 -8.49
C PRO A 136 -7.98 -14.56 -7.07
N LEU A 137 -8.30 -15.39 -6.07
CA LEU A 137 -7.84 -15.20 -4.69
C LEU A 137 -6.35 -15.53 -4.54
N MET A 138 -5.89 -16.60 -5.17
CA MET A 138 -4.47 -16.89 -5.23
C MET A 138 -3.72 -15.82 -6.03
N ALA A 139 -4.26 -15.35 -7.15
CA ALA A 139 -3.68 -14.23 -7.89
C ALA A 139 -3.54 -12.98 -6.99
N ARG A 140 -4.59 -12.61 -6.25
CA ARG A 140 -4.55 -11.52 -5.27
C ARG A 140 -3.49 -11.77 -4.19
N LYS A 141 -3.37 -13.00 -3.69
CA LYS A 141 -2.35 -13.38 -2.69
C LYS A 141 -0.94 -13.11 -3.20
N VAL A 142 -0.60 -13.60 -4.38
CA VAL A 142 0.77 -13.50 -4.89
C VAL A 142 1.15 -12.04 -5.19
N GLN A 143 0.17 -11.22 -5.60
CA GLN A 143 0.36 -9.78 -5.76
C GLN A 143 0.58 -9.07 -4.41
N TYR A 144 -0.19 -9.43 -3.38
CA TYR A 144 -0.02 -8.91 -2.03
C TYR A 144 1.34 -9.31 -1.43
N ASP A 145 1.74 -10.57 -1.59
CA ASP A 145 3.02 -11.08 -1.12
C ASP A 145 4.21 -10.45 -1.86
N ALA A 146 4.00 -9.93 -3.07
CA ALA A 146 4.99 -9.14 -3.80
C ALA A 146 5.21 -7.73 -3.23
N GLY A 147 4.47 -7.37 -2.16
CA GLY A 147 4.70 -6.15 -1.39
C GLY A 147 3.83 -4.96 -1.79
N LEU A 148 2.82 -5.16 -2.65
CA LEU A 148 1.87 -4.10 -2.94
C LEU A 148 0.94 -3.84 -1.76
N ILE A 149 0.70 -2.57 -1.49
CA ILE A 149 -0.41 -2.13 -0.66
C ILE A 149 -1.66 -2.18 -1.54
N VAL A 150 -2.62 -3.03 -1.19
CA VAL A 150 -3.85 -3.24 -1.96
C VAL A 150 -5.03 -2.74 -1.15
N ALA A 151 -5.80 -1.81 -1.73
CA ALA A 151 -7.02 -1.31 -1.14
C ALA A 151 -7.96 -2.48 -0.77
N GLY A 152 -8.51 -2.44 0.42
CA GLY A 152 -9.32 -3.52 0.99
C GLY A 152 -8.53 -4.63 1.68
N ILE A 153 -7.36 -5.06 1.20
CA ILE A 153 -6.54 -6.04 1.95
C ILE A 153 -5.83 -5.36 3.11
N ASN A 154 -5.17 -4.25 2.77
CA ASN A 154 -4.62 -3.31 3.73
C ASN A 154 -5.80 -2.53 4.29
N GLY A 155 -6.00 -2.63 5.61
CA GLY A 155 -7.10 -1.95 6.28
C GLY A 155 -6.85 -0.45 6.41
N TYR A 156 -7.88 0.25 6.89
CA TYR A 156 -7.90 1.70 7.11
C TYR A 156 -6.61 2.26 7.76
N ALA A 157 -6.05 1.58 8.75
CA ALA A 157 -4.83 2.02 9.45
C ALA A 157 -3.61 2.07 8.53
N THR A 158 -3.37 1.03 7.73
CA THR A 158 -2.23 0.99 6.80
C THR A 158 -2.38 2.03 5.70
N VAL A 159 -3.58 2.22 5.16
CA VAL A 159 -3.82 3.25 4.15
C VAL A 159 -3.63 4.65 4.75
N LYS A 160 -4.07 4.85 6.00
CA LYS A 160 -3.84 6.11 6.74
C LYS A 160 -2.36 6.43 6.86
N GLU A 161 -1.55 5.45 7.26
CA GLU A 161 -0.11 5.62 7.39
C GLU A 161 0.53 6.11 6.09
N GLN A 162 0.11 5.58 4.93
CA GLN A 162 0.60 6.06 3.63
C GLN A 162 0.21 7.52 3.36
N CYS A 163 -1.04 7.90 3.61
CA CYS A 163 -1.48 9.28 3.42
C CYS A 163 -0.72 10.25 4.34
N LEU A 164 -0.39 9.83 5.56
CA LEU A 164 0.32 10.66 6.54
C LEU A 164 1.82 10.84 6.26
N ILE A 165 2.38 10.18 5.24
CA ILE A 165 3.72 10.49 4.75
C ILE A 165 3.76 11.93 4.20
N CYS A 166 2.67 12.37 3.56
CA CYS A 166 2.59 13.66 2.88
C CYS A 166 1.57 14.63 3.50
N HIS A 167 0.66 14.10 4.33
CA HIS A 167 -0.42 14.85 4.96
C HIS A 167 -0.32 14.78 6.48
N TRP A 168 -0.99 15.72 7.15
CA TRP A 168 -0.98 15.81 8.59
C TRP A 168 -2.39 16.13 9.10
N GLU A 169 -2.73 15.60 10.27
CA GLU A 169 -4.04 15.82 10.91
C GLU A 169 -4.00 16.96 11.95
N SER A 170 -2.80 17.46 12.28
CA SER A 170 -2.59 18.54 13.25
C SER A 170 -1.80 19.69 12.64
N LYS A 171 -2.18 20.93 12.96
CA LYS A 171 -1.46 22.14 12.53
C LYS A 171 -0.07 22.26 13.13
N ASP A 172 0.19 21.53 14.21
CA ASP A 172 1.46 21.54 14.95
C ASP A 172 2.36 20.35 14.57
N ASP A 173 2.01 19.62 13.51
CA ASP A 173 2.83 18.52 13.02
C ASP A 173 4.21 19.03 12.59
N LYS A 174 5.27 18.42 13.14
CA LYS A 174 6.66 18.81 12.89
C LYS A 174 7.11 18.56 11.45
N ASN A 175 6.43 17.65 10.75
CA ASN A 175 6.71 17.27 9.38
C ASN A 175 5.79 17.94 8.36
N LYS A 176 4.93 18.89 8.79
CA LYS A 176 3.99 19.59 7.91
C LYS A 176 4.69 20.36 6.78
N CYS A 177 3.93 20.68 5.75
CA CYS A 177 4.43 21.48 4.64
C CYS A 177 4.82 22.90 5.11
N PRO A 178 6.00 23.42 4.73
CA PRO A 178 6.41 24.78 5.08
C PRO A 178 5.58 25.87 4.39
N LYS A 179 4.72 25.51 3.42
CA LYS A 179 3.95 26.45 2.59
C LYS A 179 2.44 26.36 2.78
N THR A 180 1.94 25.53 3.69
CA THR A 180 0.51 25.47 3.97
C THR A 180 0.21 24.92 5.36
N ASP A 181 -0.80 25.49 6.01
CA ASP A 181 -1.35 25.00 7.28
C ASP A 181 -2.57 24.08 7.08
N LYS A 182 -2.83 23.63 5.85
CA LYS A 182 -3.97 22.77 5.54
C LYS A 182 -3.80 21.40 6.20
N VAL A 183 -4.62 21.13 7.21
CA VAL A 183 -4.75 19.79 7.79
C VAL A 183 -5.67 18.91 6.94
N MET A 184 -5.38 17.63 6.89
CA MET A 184 -6.24 16.61 6.30
C MET A 184 -7.10 16.01 7.42
N ASP A 185 -8.41 15.94 7.20
CA ASP A 185 -9.26 14.99 7.92
C ASP A 185 -9.20 13.68 7.15
N TYR A 186 -8.44 12.70 7.63
CA TYR A 186 -8.28 11.43 6.93
C TYR A 186 -9.62 10.69 6.79
N LYS A 187 -10.50 10.76 7.80
CA LYS A 187 -11.78 10.05 7.78
C LYS A 187 -12.69 10.62 6.69
N ASP A 188 -12.68 11.93 6.50
CA ASP A 188 -13.42 12.59 5.42
C ASP A 188 -12.74 12.38 4.05
N ALA A 189 -11.42 12.48 3.98
CA ALA A 189 -10.66 12.24 2.75
C ALA A 189 -10.85 10.80 2.25
N PHE A 190 -10.78 9.82 3.14
CA PHE A 190 -10.94 8.40 2.81
C PHE A 190 -12.34 8.07 2.30
N LYS A 191 -13.39 8.76 2.75
CA LYS A 191 -14.74 8.62 2.17
C LYS A 191 -14.84 9.18 0.74
N LYS A 192 -13.99 10.15 0.42
CA LYS A 192 -13.96 10.79 -0.90
C LYS A 192 -13.11 10.00 -1.87
N ASP A 193 -12.05 9.36 -1.39
CA ASP A 193 -11.26 8.37 -2.12
C ASP A 193 -12.17 7.18 -2.41
N ASP A 194 -12.55 7.04 -3.67
CA ASP A 194 -13.51 6.00 -4.06
C ASP A 194 -12.75 4.97 -4.86
N HIS A 195 -12.34 3.92 -4.16
CA HIS A 195 -11.74 2.74 -4.74
C HIS A 195 -12.77 1.59 -4.79
N ARG A 196 -14.07 1.92 -4.86
CA ARG A 196 -15.15 0.94 -4.99
C ARG A 196 -15.49 0.82 -6.48
N ASP A 197 -14.74 -0.02 -7.16
CA ASP A 197 -15.15 -0.69 -8.37
C ASP A 197 -15.72 -2.08 -8.04
N ASN A 198 -16.24 -2.77 -9.06
CA ASN A 198 -16.58 -4.18 -8.95
C ASN A 198 -15.61 -4.96 -9.83
N ASP A 199 -14.62 -5.55 -9.19
CA ASP A 199 -13.65 -6.43 -9.83
C ASP A 199 -14.17 -7.88 -9.85
N GLU A 200 -13.58 -8.71 -10.71
CA GLU A 200 -13.88 -10.15 -10.78
C GLU A 200 -13.73 -10.83 -9.40
N ILE A 201 -12.80 -10.34 -8.57
CA ILE A 201 -12.57 -10.85 -7.22
C ILE A 201 -13.76 -10.58 -6.29
N ASP A 202 -14.48 -9.47 -6.45
CA ASP A 202 -15.62 -9.15 -5.59
C ASP A 202 -16.76 -10.13 -5.84
N ASP A 203 -16.98 -10.52 -7.10
CA ASP A 203 -17.98 -11.50 -7.48
C ASP A 203 -17.62 -12.91 -7.02
N VAL A 204 -16.32 -13.25 -6.97
CA VAL A 204 -15.82 -14.48 -6.34
C VAL A 204 -16.13 -14.43 -4.84
N ILE A 205 -15.76 -13.35 -4.15
CA ILE A 205 -15.92 -13.19 -2.69
C ILE A 205 -17.38 -13.31 -2.28
N LYS A 206 -18.30 -12.71 -3.04
CA LYS A 206 -19.76 -12.80 -2.79
C LYS A 206 -20.27 -14.24 -2.78
N LYS A 207 -19.68 -15.12 -3.59
CA LYS A 207 -20.10 -16.53 -3.76
C LYS A 207 -19.34 -17.52 -2.87
N MET A 208 -18.36 -17.06 -2.10
CA MET A 208 -17.54 -17.95 -1.26
C MET A 208 -18.34 -18.62 -0.15
N SER A 209 -18.03 -19.90 0.10
CA SER A 209 -18.49 -20.64 1.28
C SER A 209 -17.94 -20.03 2.58
N ALA A 210 -18.53 -20.39 3.73
CA ALA A 210 -18.02 -19.94 5.03
C ALA A 210 -16.62 -20.49 5.30
N GLU A 211 -16.36 -21.72 4.87
CA GLU A 211 -15.09 -22.42 4.96
C GLU A 211 -14.01 -21.70 4.14
N ASP A 212 -14.31 -21.32 2.90
CA ASP A 212 -13.39 -20.56 2.05
C ASP A 212 -13.13 -19.17 2.61
N LYS A 213 -14.15 -18.49 3.15
CA LYS A 213 -13.96 -17.18 3.79
C LYS A 213 -13.00 -17.27 4.98
N LYS A 214 -13.10 -18.35 5.78
CA LYS A 214 -12.16 -18.61 6.88
C LYS A 214 -10.75 -18.89 6.36
N LYS A 215 -10.61 -19.67 5.30
CA LYS A 215 -9.31 -19.98 4.65
C LYS A 215 -8.62 -18.70 4.15
N TRP A 216 -9.36 -17.76 3.57
CA TRP A 216 -8.82 -16.59 2.90
C TRP A 216 -8.94 -15.28 3.69
N ALA A 217 -9.30 -15.34 4.97
CA ALA A 217 -9.63 -14.17 5.80
C ALA A 217 -8.58 -13.03 5.77
N ALA A 218 -7.29 -13.36 5.61
CA ALA A 218 -6.21 -12.37 5.54
C ALA A 218 -6.25 -11.48 4.28
N LEU A 219 -6.82 -12.00 3.18
CA LEU A 219 -6.88 -11.37 1.86
C LEU A 219 -8.25 -10.80 1.50
N LEU A 220 -9.25 -11.09 2.32
CA LEU A 220 -10.58 -10.52 2.15
C LEU A 220 -10.56 -9.02 2.48
N PRO A 221 -11.41 -8.23 1.80
CA PRO A 221 -11.66 -6.84 2.14
C PRO A 221 -11.94 -6.65 3.64
N LYS A 222 -11.12 -5.82 4.30
CA LYS A 222 -11.27 -5.40 5.69
C LYS A 222 -11.93 -4.04 5.81
N ASP A 223 -12.02 -3.31 4.70
CA ASP A 223 -12.58 -1.98 4.68
C ASP A 223 -14.12 -2.02 4.56
N PRO A 224 -14.87 -1.49 5.54
CA PRO A 224 -16.32 -1.42 5.47
C PRO A 224 -16.82 -0.59 4.27
N ILE A 225 -16.04 0.37 3.78
CA ILE A 225 -16.43 1.21 2.64
C ILE A 225 -16.66 0.35 1.39
N LEU A 226 -15.90 -0.73 1.20
CA LEU A 226 -16.05 -1.64 0.05
C LEU A 226 -17.38 -2.39 0.05
N SER A 227 -18.07 -2.46 1.19
CA SER A 227 -19.39 -3.07 1.29
C SER A 227 -20.55 -2.07 1.08
N THR A 228 -20.25 -0.81 0.79
CA THR A 228 -21.26 0.24 0.56
C THR A 228 -21.59 0.37 -0.92
N PRO A 229 -22.79 0.87 -1.31
CA PRO A 229 -23.18 0.99 -2.71
C PRO A 229 -22.18 1.78 -3.55
N LEU A 230 -21.86 1.27 -4.75
CA LEU A 230 -21.00 1.94 -5.74
C LEU A 230 -21.54 3.34 -6.04
N LYS A 231 -20.65 4.32 -6.27
CA LYS A 231 -21.11 5.60 -6.81
C LYS A 231 -21.76 5.37 -8.18
N PRO A 232 -22.89 6.02 -8.47
CA PRO A 232 -23.46 5.98 -9.81
C PRO A 232 -22.40 6.48 -10.79
N LYS A 233 -22.25 5.78 -11.93
CA LYS A 233 -21.38 6.25 -13.02
C LYS A 233 -21.74 7.70 -13.34
N LYS A 234 -20.74 8.58 -13.43
CA LYS A 234 -20.97 9.93 -13.96
C LYS A 234 -21.64 9.76 -15.33
N LYS A 235 -22.78 10.43 -15.53
CA LYS A 235 -23.39 10.50 -16.85
C LYS A 235 -22.40 11.26 -17.74
N GLU A 236 -22.05 10.65 -18.88
CA GLU A 236 -21.24 11.26 -19.94
C GLU A 236 -21.89 12.54 -20.48
#